data_AF-A0A023ED01-F1
#
_entry.id   AF-A0A023ED01-F1
#
_cell.length_a   1.000
_cell.length_b   1.000
_cell.length_c   1.000
_cell.angle_alpha   90.00
_cell.angle_beta   90.00
_cell.angle_gamma   90.00
#
_symmetry.space_group_name_H-M   'P 1'
#
loop_
_entity.id
_entity.type
_entity.pdbx_description
1 polymer ?
#
loop_
_entity_poly.entity_id
_entity_poly.type
_entity_poly.pdbx_seq_one_letter_code
_entity_poly.pdbx_strand_id
1 'polypeptide(L)'
;LVFQTFGQHGRELITSELALRILSILSEEEFLPNMDRTSLNNTLNQLLIKVVPMENLNGRKLVEAGDLCERRNGRGVDLNRNWSVDWGKKEKDYDPYEENPGNGPFSEPETQIMRKLALSFEPHVWVNVHSGMEALFMPYDHKNTTPDGAPSLKMRALVTALNHRHFRDRCMIGSGGGSVGYLAHGTATDYIYDVAKVPMAFTFEIYGNESASSKDCFRMFNPTDQHTFKRVLNDWSAAFFTIFKLVPRQLGEANSERESAKWVSIDDYLDGYLMGRRNRYGKKMEVFDLGLQEIRSYFRLFMLSCVILLFMFCSRISKSKLQRP
;
A
#
# COMPACT_ATOMS: atom_id res chain seq x y z
N LEU A 1 -15.03 6.18 5.15
CA LEU A 1 -13.88 5.76 5.99
C LEU A 1 -12.59 6.10 5.25
N VAL A 2 -11.67 6.84 5.86
CA VAL A 2 -10.39 7.25 5.23
C VAL A 2 -9.24 6.73 6.08
N PHE A 3 -8.31 6.00 5.48
CA PHE A 3 -7.12 5.49 6.16
C PHE A 3 -5.86 6.05 5.50
N GLN A 4 -5.05 6.75 6.29
CA GLN A 4 -3.75 7.28 5.89
C GLN A 4 -2.63 6.63 6.68
N THR A 5 -1.54 6.34 6.00
CA THR A 5 -0.36 5.70 6.56
C THR A 5 0.91 6.46 6.17
N PHE A 6 1.83 6.61 7.12
CA PHE A 6 3.02 7.47 7.02
C PHE A 6 4.24 6.78 7.66
N GLY A 7 5.43 7.25 7.30
CA GLY A 7 6.68 6.77 7.89
C GLY A 7 6.94 5.29 7.63
N GLN A 8 6.59 4.79 6.44
CA GLN A 8 6.89 3.42 6.01
C GLN A 8 8.37 3.24 5.71
N HIS A 9 8.99 4.23 5.06
CA HIS A 9 10.44 4.24 4.90
C HIS A 9 11.10 5.10 5.97
N GLY A 10 12.19 4.57 6.55
CA GLY A 10 12.91 5.23 7.64
C GLY A 10 13.32 6.66 7.30
N ARG A 11 13.97 6.89 6.17
CA ARG A 11 14.54 8.20 5.80
C ARG A 11 13.54 9.30 5.42
N GLU A 12 12.25 9.00 5.33
CA GLU A 12 11.21 9.94 4.86
C GLU A 12 10.55 10.66 6.06
N LEU A 13 11.33 11.45 6.84
CA LEU A 13 10.88 12.14 8.06
C LEU A 13 9.64 13.00 7.83
N ILE A 14 9.64 13.75 6.73
CA ILE A 14 8.59 14.73 6.42
C ILE A 14 7.18 14.12 6.38
N THR A 15 7.06 12.81 6.10
CA THR A 15 5.78 12.10 6.07
C THR A 15 5.17 11.99 7.46
N SER A 16 5.97 11.64 8.47
CA SER A 16 5.51 11.55 9.87
C SER A 16 5.21 12.93 10.45
N GLU A 17 6.00 13.95 10.10
CA GLU A 17 5.71 15.35 10.46
C GLU A 17 4.36 15.82 9.91
N LEU A 18 4.04 15.45 8.67
CA LEU A 18 2.73 15.71 8.10
C LEU A 18 1.60 14.99 8.84
N ALA A 19 1.80 13.74 9.23
CA ALA A 19 0.81 12.99 9.99
C ALA A 19 0.49 13.67 11.34
N LEU A 20 1.54 14.07 12.06
CA LEU A 20 1.40 14.78 13.34
C LEU A 20 0.72 16.13 13.15
N ARG A 21 1.10 16.89 12.12
CA ARG A 21 0.44 18.16 11.77
C ARG A 21 -1.06 17.97 11.50
N ILE A 22 -1.45 16.95 10.73
CA ILE A 22 -2.86 16.63 10.47
C ILE A 22 -3.58 16.33 11.79
N LEU A 23 -2.99 15.52 12.67
CA LEU A 23 -3.56 15.19 13.97
C LEU A 23 -3.71 16.42 14.88
N SER A 24 -2.73 17.32 14.94
CA SER A 24 -2.83 18.57 15.69
C SER A 24 -3.90 19.51 15.13
N ILE A 25 -4.11 19.55 13.81
CA ILE A 25 -5.22 20.31 13.22
C ILE A 25 -6.57 19.67 13.58
N LEU A 26 -6.69 18.34 13.49
CA LEU A 26 -7.92 17.63 13.85
C LEU A 26 -8.24 17.73 15.35
N SER A 27 -7.22 17.88 16.19
CA SER A 27 -7.33 18.06 17.65
C SER A 27 -7.47 19.53 18.07
N GLU A 28 -7.57 20.45 17.10
CA GLU A 28 -7.72 21.88 17.31
C GLU A 28 -6.54 22.57 18.03
N GLU A 29 -5.38 21.92 18.08
CA GLU A 29 -4.13 22.50 18.59
C GLU A 29 -3.53 23.48 17.58
N GLU A 30 -3.73 23.19 16.30
CA GLU A 30 -3.22 23.98 15.19
C GLU A 30 -4.30 24.22 14.13
N PHE A 31 -4.08 25.21 13.26
CA PHE A 31 -5.08 25.62 12.27
C PHE A 31 -4.49 25.77 10.88
N LEU A 32 -5.29 25.42 9.87
CA LEU A 32 -4.99 25.73 8.49
C LEU A 32 -5.43 27.15 8.13
N PRO A 33 -4.61 27.90 7.38
CA PRO A 33 -5.01 29.21 6.87
C PRO A 33 -6.29 29.09 6.02
N ASN A 34 -7.25 29.99 6.23
CA ASN A 34 -8.50 30.08 5.45
C ASN A 34 -9.43 28.84 5.54
N MET A 35 -9.29 28.02 6.56
CA MET A 35 -10.20 26.90 6.81
C MET A 35 -11.48 27.38 7.51
N ASP A 36 -12.64 27.17 6.87
CA ASP A 36 -13.94 27.35 7.54
C ASP A 36 -14.23 26.19 8.49
N ARG A 37 -14.23 26.49 9.79
CA ARG A 37 -14.43 25.53 10.88
C ARG A 37 -15.83 24.92 10.85
N THR A 38 -16.84 25.67 10.41
CA THR A 38 -18.21 25.16 10.30
C THR A 38 -18.30 24.11 9.20
N SER A 39 -17.76 24.41 8.01
CA SER A 39 -17.63 23.43 6.93
C SER A 39 -16.79 22.22 7.34
N LEU A 40 -15.75 22.40 8.16
CA LEU A 40 -14.93 21.29 8.64
C LEU A 40 -15.71 20.36 9.55
N ASN A 41 -16.35 20.88 10.60
CA ASN A 41 -17.10 20.08 11.56
C ASN A 41 -18.23 19.30 10.88
N ASN A 42 -18.93 19.93 9.93
CA ASN A 42 -19.94 19.24 9.12
C ASN A 42 -19.36 18.08 8.31
N THR A 43 -18.14 18.24 7.80
CA THR A 43 -17.43 17.20 7.05
C THR A 43 -16.98 16.06 7.98
N LEU A 44 -16.42 16.39 9.15
CA LEU A 44 -15.93 15.41 10.12
C LEU A 44 -17.07 14.55 10.70
N ASN A 45 -18.28 15.09 10.84
CA ASN A 45 -19.47 14.32 11.27
C ASN A 45 -19.83 13.16 10.33
N GLN A 46 -19.34 13.17 9.09
CA GLN A 46 -19.60 12.13 8.08
C GLN A 46 -18.40 11.21 7.84
N LEU A 47 -17.33 11.37 8.62
CA LEU A 47 -16.05 10.71 8.39
C LEU A 47 -15.55 10.01 9.65
N LEU A 48 -15.02 8.82 9.43
CA LEU A 48 -14.08 8.20 10.35
C LEU A 48 -12.72 8.16 9.66
N ILE A 49 -11.73 8.77 10.32
CA ILE A 49 -10.37 8.89 9.82
C ILE A 49 -9.47 8.02 10.70
N LYS A 50 -8.67 7.15 10.06
CA LYS A 50 -7.62 6.38 10.70
C LYS A 50 -6.27 6.89 10.20
N VAL A 51 -5.36 7.16 11.12
CA VAL A 51 -4.01 7.64 10.82
C VAL A 51 -3.01 6.74 11.53
N VAL A 52 -2.03 6.24 10.79
CA VAL A 52 -0.82 5.62 11.34
C VAL A 52 0.35 6.56 11.03
N PRO A 53 0.83 7.36 12.01
CA PRO A 53 1.84 8.39 11.76
C PRO A 53 3.25 7.84 11.54
N MET A 54 3.49 6.60 11.97
CA MET A 54 4.77 5.92 11.86
C MET A 54 4.54 4.41 11.73
N GLU A 55 4.74 3.85 10.55
CA GLU A 55 4.74 2.41 10.33
C GLU A 55 6.06 1.78 10.78
N ASN A 56 7.19 2.44 10.49
CA ASN A 56 8.52 1.87 10.61
C ASN A 56 9.34 2.54 11.73
N LEU A 57 9.00 2.19 12.97
CA LEU A 57 9.70 2.74 14.14
C LEU A 57 11.18 2.36 14.19
N ASN A 58 11.55 1.15 13.75
CA ASN A 58 12.93 0.68 13.85
C ASN A 58 13.84 1.31 12.79
N GLY A 59 13.39 1.43 11.54
CA GLY A 59 14.09 2.19 10.51
C GLY A 59 14.24 3.67 10.90
N ARG A 60 13.18 4.28 11.45
CA ARG A 60 13.24 5.65 12.00
C ARG A 60 14.35 5.82 13.03
N LYS A 61 14.49 4.89 13.98
CA LYS A 61 15.54 4.95 15.02
C LYS A 61 16.95 4.94 14.44
N LEU A 62 17.20 4.17 13.37
CA LEU A 62 18.52 4.14 12.72
C LEU A 62 18.83 5.46 12.03
N VAL A 63 17.83 6.05 11.37
CA VAL A 63 17.94 7.36 10.73
C VAL A 63 18.24 8.45 11.75
N GLU A 64 17.50 8.46 12.87
CA GLU A 64 17.73 9.41 13.98
C GLU A 64 19.10 9.19 14.66
N ALA A 65 19.66 7.97 14.59
CA ALA A 65 21.00 7.66 15.07
C ALA A 65 22.12 8.02 14.07
N GLY A 66 21.78 8.54 12.88
CA GLY A 66 22.72 9.05 11.89
C GLY A 66 22.78 8.28 10.57
N ASP A 67 22.08 7.15 10.44
CA ASP A 67 21.97 6.45 9.15
C ASP A 67 20.89 7.09 8.27
N LEU A 68 21.18 8.29 7.77
CA LEU A 68 20.23 9.13 7.04
C LEU A 68 19.71 8.52 5.73
N CYS A 69 20.33 7.44 5.25
CA CYS A 69 19.93 6.73 4.04
C CYS A 69 19.12 5.46 4.31
N GLU A 70 18.96 5.02 5.57
CA GLU A 70 18.20 3.82 5.88
C GLU A 70 16.72 3.99 5.51
N ARG A 71 16.32 3.23 4.50
CA ARG A 71 14.95 3.16 3.98
C ARG A 71 14.13 2.09 4.70
N ARG A 72 14.78 0.97 5.02
CA ARG A 72 14.13 -0.29 5.38
C ARG A 72 13.76 -0.33 6.85
N ASN A 73 13.25 -1.47 7.31
CA ASN A 73 12.71 -1.63 8.66
C ASN A 73 13.75 -1.83 9.78
N GLY A 74 15.03 -1.57 9.53
CA GLY A 74 16.13 -1.89 10.45
C GLY A 74 16.46 -3.37 10.58
N ARG A 75 15.75 -4.26 9.86
CA ARG A 75 16.12 -5.67 9.62
C ARG A 75 16.48 -5.92 8.16
N GLY A 76 16.63 -4.85 7.38
CA GLY A 76 17.01 -4.93 5.98
C GLY A 76 15.88 -5.33 5.03
N VAL A 77 14.60 -5.20 5.42
CA VAL A 77 13.44 -5.43 4.53
C VAL A 77 12.75 -4.11 4.19
N ASP A 78 12.50 -3.88 2.90
CA ASP A 78 11.64 -2.79 2.44
C ASP A 78 10.17 -3.19 2.65
N LEU A 79 9.50 -2.45 3.54
CA LEU A 79 8.10 -2.68 3.87
C LEU A 79 7.18 -2.46 2.65
N ASN A 80 7.57 -1.61 1.69
CA ASN A 80 6.82 -1.40 0.45
C ASN A 80 7.25 -2.34 -0.70
N ARG A 81 7.91 -3.45 -0.36
CA ARG A 81 8.14 -4.62 -1.22
C ARG A 81 7.64 -5.92 -0.57
N ASN A 82 7.12 -5.84 0.65
CA ASN A 82 6.77 -6.98 1.49
C ASN A 82 5.27 -7.35 1.42
N TRP A 83 4.53 -6.85 0.43
CA TRP A 83 3.11 -7.20 0.21
C TRP A 83 2.95 -8.26 -0.87
N SER A 84 1.79 -8.93 -0.94
CA SER A 84 1.65 -10.17 -1.72
C SER A 84 1.46 -10.03 -3.23
N VAL A 85 1.22 -8.83 -3.77
CA VAL A 85 1.02 -8.63 -5.21
C VAL A 85 2.36 -8.65 -5.94
N ASP A 86 2.56 -9.60 -6.86
CA ASP A 86 3.84 -9.83 -7.57
C ASP A 86 5.07 -9.96 -6.63
N TRP A 87 4.86 -10.37 -5.38
CA TRP A 87 5.92 -10.44 -4.37
C TRP A 87 7.17 -11.18 -4.84
N GLY A 88 8.34 -10.61 -4.57
CA GLY A 88 9.63 -11.23 -4.86
C GLY A 88 10.07 -11.15 -6.33
N LYS A 89 9.23 -10.59 -7.22
CA LYS A 89 9.64 -10.28 -8.59
C LYS A 89 10.66 -9.14 -8.58
N LYS A 90 11.68 -9.28 -9.43
CA LYS A 90 12.81 -8.35 -9.52
C LYS A 90 12.91 -7.86 -10.96
N GLU A 91 12.90 -6.55 -11.13
CA GLU A 91 13.18 -5.91 -12.41
C GLU A 91 14.69 -5.89 -12.69
N LYS A 92 15.08 -5.46 -13.90
CA LYS A 92 16.48 -5.46 -14.34
C LYS A 92 17.37 -4.53 -13.50
N ASP A 93 16.78 -3.48 -12.97
CA ASP A 93 17.37 -2.44 -12.14
C ASP A 93 17.09 -2.64 -10.64
N TYR A 94 16.68 -3.84 -10.24
CA TYR A 94 16.49 -4.21 -8.84
C TYR A 94 17.74 -3.92 -7.98
N ASP A 95 17.54 -3.15 -6.92
CA ASP A 95 18.57 -2.90 -5.91
C ASP A 95 18.21 -3.62 -4.59
N PRO A 96 18.96 -4.65 -4.16
CA PRO A 96 18.69 -5.34 -2.90
C PRO A 96 18.83 -4.45 -1.65
N TYR A 97 19.56 -3.34 -1.72
CA TYR A 97 19.64 -2.40 -0.61
C TYR A 97 18.35 -1.60 -0.46
N GLU A 98 17.71 -1.23 -1.57
CA GLU A 98 16.50 -0.41 -1.59
C GLU A 98 15.22 -1.25 -1.55
N GLU A 99 15.26 -2.47 -2.09
CA GLU A 99 14.06 -3.19 -2.50
C GLU A 99 13.95 -4.63 -1.97
N ASN A 100 14.75 -5.00 -0.98
CA ASN A 100 14.67 -6.34 -0.40
C ASN A 100 13.25 -6.65 0.10
N PRO A 101 12.53 -7.61 -0.51
CA PRO A 101 11.12 -7.87 -0.21
C PRO A 101 10.90 -8.76 1.02
N GLY A 102 11.98 -9.19 1.69
CA GLY A 102 11.92 -10.12 2.83
C GLY A 102 11.89 -11.59 2.42
N ASN A 103 11.55 -12.47 3.37
CA ASN A 103 11.57 -13.93 3.16
C ASN A 103 10.24 -14.50 2.63
N GLY A 104 9.20 -13.68 2.63
CA GLY A 104 7.86 -14.03 2.15
C GLY A 104 6.98 -12.79 2.14
N PRO A 105 5.83 -12.82 1.46
CA PRO A 105 4.85 -11.75 1.59
C PRO A 105 4.37 -11.68 3.04
N PHE A 106 4.29 -10.46 3.57
CA PHE A 106 3.96 -10.19 4.97
C PHE A 106 4.90 -10.88 5.96
N SER A 107 6.18 -11.05 5.62
CA SER A 107 7.18 -11.58 6.57
C SER A 107 7.42 -10.65 7.75
N GLU A 108 7.18 -9.35 7.57
CA GLU A 108 7.45 -8.35 8.60
C GLU A 108 6.21 -8.05 9.47
N PRO A 109 6.33 -7.96 10.80
CA PRO A 109 5.22 -7.59 11.68
C PRO A 109 4.58 -6.24 11.32
N GLU A 110 5.36 -5.28 10.82
CA GLU A 110 4.87 -3.96 10.41
C GLU A 110 3.82 -4.09 9.29
N THR A 111 4.12 -4.85 8.23
CA THR A 111 3.18 -5.09 7.11
C THR A 111 2.00 -5.98 7.52
N GLN A 112 2.21 -6.95 8.41
CA GLN A 112 1.11 -7.77 8.96
C GLN A 112 0.09 -6.91 9.73
N ILE A 113 0.56 -5.95 10.55
CA ILE A 113 -0.30 -5.04 11.30
C ILE A 113 -1.05 -4.11 10.35
N MET A 114 -0.35 -3.52 9.36
CA MET A 114 -1.02 -2.64 8.38
C MET A 114 -2.09 -3.37 7.57
N ARG A 115 -1.81 -4.59 7.11
CA ARG A 115 -2.79 -5.45 6.46
C ARG A 115 -3.99 -5.71 7.36
N LYS A 116 -3.76 -6.10 8.63
CA LYS A 116 -4.85 -6.36 9.59
C LYS A 116 -5.70 -5.11 9.81
N LEU A 117 -5.07 -3.94 9.97
CA LEU A 117 -5.78 -2.67 10.13
C LEU A 117 -6.61 -2.34 8.89
N ALA A 118 -6.06 -2.47 7.68
CA ALA A 118 -6.77 -2.22 6.43
C ALA A 118 -8.01 -3.10 6.30
N LEU A 119 -7.86 -4.41 6.50
CA LEU A 119 -8.96 -5.37 6.38
C LEU A 119 -10.01 -5.21 7.48
N SER A 120 -9.61 -4.81 8.69
CA SER A 120 -10.57 -4.58 9.79
C SER A 120 -11.30 -3.23 9.69
N PHE A 121 -10.68 -2.25 9.05
CA PHE A 121 -11.23 -0.90 8.94
C PHE A 121 -12.05 -0.68 7.67
N GLU A 122 -11.83 -1.50 6.63
CA GLU A 122 -12.54 -1.45 5.35
C GLU A 122 -12.62 -0.01 4.77
N PRO A 123 -11.46 0.65 4.55
CA PRO A 123 -11.45 2.02 4.10
C PRO A 123 -12.09 2.17 2.72
N HIS A 124 -12.73 3.32 2.50
CA HIS A 124 -13.17 3.72 1.16
C HIS A 124 -12.03 4.42 0.39
N VAL A 125 -11.12 5.03 1.14
CA VAL A 125 -9.91 5.69 0.65
C VAL A 125 -8.73 5.24 1.48
N TRP A 126 -7.69 4.76 0.80
CA TRP A 126 -6.38 4.48 1.38
C TRP A 126 -5.34 5.41 0.76
N VAL A 127 -4.49 5.99 1.60
CA VAL A 127 -3.34 6.77 1.15
C VAL A 127 -2.09 6.30 1.88
N ASN A 128 -1.08 5.89 1.12
CA ASN A 128 0.25 5.58 1.61
C ASN A 128 1.20 6.72 1.22
N VAL A 129 1.80 7.37 2.23
CA VAL A 129 2.47 8.66 2.06
C VAL A 129 3.98 8.49 2.17
N HIS A 130 4.66 9.00 1.16
CA HIS A 130 6.09 8.89 0.92
C HIS A 130 6.74 10.24 0.60
N SER A 131 8.06 10.23 0.50
CA SER A 131 8.83 11.31 -0.11
C SER A 131 9.95 10.74 -0.99
N GLY A 132 10.57 11.61 -1.78
CA GLY A 132 11.57 11.30 -2.81
C GLY A 132 11.31 12.07 -4.10
N MET A 133 10.05 12.45 -4.33
CA MET A 133 9.59 13.28 -5.45
C MET A 133 8.28 14.01 -5.09
N GLU A 134 7.70 14.76 -6.04
CA GLU A 134 6.34 15.33 -5.90
C GLU A 134 5.37 14.63 -6.86
N ALA A 135 4.52 13.73 -6.33
CA ALA A 135 3.61 12.94 -7.15
C ALA A 135 2.34 12.49 -6.42
N LEU A 136 1.30 12.24 -7.22
CA LEU A 136 0.00 11.73 -6.81
C LEU A 136 -0.28 10.45 -7.62
N PHE A 137 0.26 9.34 -7.16
CA PHE A 137 0.11 8.07 -7.85
C PHE A 137 -1.19 7.37 -7.50
N MET A 138 -1.71 6.72 -8.52
CA MET A 138 -2.74 5.71 -8.46
C MET A 138 -2.09 4.36 -8.76
N PRO A 139 -2.76 3.23 -8.49
CA PRO A 139 -2.33 1.96 -9.00
C PRO A 139 -2.12 2.02 -10.54
N TYR A 140 -1.29 1.15 -11.11
CA TYR A 140 -0.47 0.17 -10.40
C TYR A 140 0.97 0.66 -10.18
N ASP A 141 1.60 0.18 -9.12
CA ASP A 141 3.04 0.36 -8.91
C ASP A 141 3.82 -0.72 -9.69
N HIS A 142 3.30 -1.95 -9.77
CA HIS A 142 3.92 -3.07 -10.49
C HIS A 142 3.66 -3.09 -12.01
N LYS A 143 2.86 -2.17 -12.55
CA LYS A 143 2.55 -2.07 -13.99
C LYS A 143 2.65 -0.63 -14.48
N ASN A 144 3.02 -0.49 -15.76
CA ASN A 144 3.00 0.80 -16.47
C ASN A 144 1.58 1.16 -16.98
N THR A 145 0.55 0.86 -16.21
CA THR A 145 -0.82 1.19 -16.56
C THR A 145 -1.59 1.58 -15.30
N THR A 146 -2.56 2.48 -15.47
CA THR A 146 -3.58 2.69 -14.45
C THR A 146 -4.72 1.70 -14.64
N PRO A 147 -5.46 1.33 -13.58
CA PRO A 147 -6.71 0.60 -13.71
C PRO A 147 -7.67 1.30 -14.67
N ASP A 148 -8.59 0.53 -15.24
CA ASP A 148 -9.65 1.04 -16.10
C ASP A 148 -10.98 1.23 -15.33
N GLY A 149 -11.94 1.87 -15.98
CA GLY A 149 -13.32 1.95 -15.50
C GLY A 149 -13.61 3.10 -14.53
N ALA A 150 -14.86 3.14 -14.07
CA ALA A 150 -15.38 4.24 -13.26
C ALA A 150 -14.58 4.52 -11.96
N PRO A 151 -14.11 3.51 -11.19
CA PRO A 151 -13.29 3.78 -10.01
C PRO A 151 -11.98 4.53 -10.34
N SER A 152 -11.32 4.16 -11.45
CA SER A 152 -10.10 4.84 -11.91
C SER A 152 -10.37 6.28 -12.34
N LEU A 153 -11.48 6.54 -13.03
CA LEU A 153 -11.88 7.89 -13.40
C LEU A 153 -12.14 8.77 -12.17
N LYS A 154 -12.76 8.23 -11.12
CA LYS A 154 -12.98 8.94 -9.85
C LYS A 154 -11.66 9.24 -9.12
N MET A 155 -10.75 8.26 -9.05
CA MET A 155 -9.42 8.46 -8.50
C MET A 155 -8.66 9.57 -9.25
N ARG A 156 -8.67 9.51 -10.58
CA ARG A 156 -8.02 10.51 -11.44
C ARG A 156 -8.60 11.90 -11.24
N ALA A 157 -9.94 12.03 -11.22
CA ALA A 157 -10.61 13.31 -10.98
C ALA A 157 -10.23 13.91 -9.62
N LEU A 158 -10.15 13.08 -8.57
CA LEU A 158 -9.73 13.52 -7.24
C LEU A 158 -8.29 14.06 -7.26
N VAL A 159 -7.31 13.29 -7.76
CA VAL A 159 -5.90 13.72 -7.76
C VAL A 159 -5.64 14.90 -8.68
N THR A 160 -6.32 15.00 -9.82
CA THR A 160 -6.25 16.18 -10.70
C THR A 160 -6.78 17.43 -9.98
N ALA A 161 -7.90 17.33 -9.28
CA ALA A 161 -8.45 18.46 -8.52
C ALA A 161 -7.52 18.91 -7.38
N LEU A 162 -6.86 17.96 -6.70
CA LEU A 162 -5.88 18.27 -5.66
C LEU A 162 -4.65 18.98 -6.24
N ASN A 163 -4.10 18.46 -7.34
CA ASN A 163 -2.91 19.01 -7.99
C ASN A 163 -3.13 20.44 -8.45
N HIS A 164 -4.26 20.70 -9.10
CA HIS A 164 -4.61 22.03 -9.55
C HIS A 164 -4.79 23.00 -8.38
N ARG A 165 -5.51 22.58 -7.33
CA ARG A 165 -5.88 23.45 -6.21
C ARG A 165 -4.72 23.78 -5.27
N HIS A 166 -3.87 22.80 -4.96
CA HIS A 166 -2.86 22.94 -3.89
C HIS A 166 -1.44 22.97 -4.44
N PHE A 167 -1.21 22.34 -5.58
CA PHE A 167 0.15 22.08 -6.05
C PHE A 167 0.52 22.86 -7.32
N ARG A 168 -0.39 23.64 -7.90
CA ARG A 168 -0.17 24.40 -9.16
C ARG A 168 0.23 23.47 -10.31
N ASP A 169 -0.38 22.29 -10.35
CA ASP A 169 -0.17 21.28 -11.39
C ASP A 169 1.29 20.78 -11.49
N ARG A 170 2.08 20.93 -10.42
CA ARG A 170 3.49 20.50 -10.38
C ARG A 170 3.67 19.01 -10.08
N CYS A 171 2.71 18.37 -9.41
CA CYS A 171 2.83 16.96 -9.07
C CYS A 171 2.58 16.08 -10.29
N MET A 172 3.36 15.02 -10.43
CA MET A 172 3.13 13.99 -11.44
C MET A 172 1.87 13.17 -11.08
N ILE A 173 1.02 12.84 -12.05
CA ILE A 173 -0.18 12.02 -11.86
C ILE A 173 -0.13 10.81 -12.81
N GLY A 174 -0.37 9.61 -12.27
CA GLY A 174 -0.52 8.40 -13.07
C GLY A 174 -0.30 7.13 -12.26
N SER A 175 0.05 6.04 -12.93
CA SER A 175 0.42 4.78 -12.28
C SER A 175 1.80 4.93 -11.65
N GLY A 176 2.01 4.47 -10.41
CA GLY A 176 3.33 4.52 -9.77
C GLY A 176 4.43 3.91 -10.64
N GLY A 177 4.16 2.74 -11.26
CA GLY A 177 5.12 2.04 -12.10
C GLY A 177 5.41 2.75 -13.43
N GLY A 178 4.36 3.31 -14.04
CA GLY A 178 4.44 3.93 -15.36
C GLY A 178 4.93 5.37 -15.38
N SER A 179 4.59 6.14 -14.34
CA SER A 179 4.91 7.55 -14.26
C SER A 179 6.37 7.79 -13.84
N VAL A 180 6.91 6.94 -12.98
CA VAL A 180 8.31 7.03 -12.50
C VAL A 180 9.29 6.34 -13.45
N GLY A 181 8.82 5.40 -14.27
CA GLY A 181 9.66 4.63 -15.18
C GLY A 181 10.36 3.43 -14.52
N TYR A 182 9.99 3.08 -13.29
CA TYR A 182 10.42 1.88 -12.58
C TYR A 182 9.22 1.13 -12.01
N LEU A 183 9.19 -0.20 -12.13
CA LEU A 183 8.08 -1.03 -11.64
C LEU A 183 8.38 -1.56 -10.23
N ALA A 184 7.55 -1.18 -9.27
CA ALA A 184 7.68 -1.65 -7.89
C ALA A 184 6.71 -2.80 -7.61
N HIS A 185 7.25 -3.95 -7.20
CA HIS A 185 6.46 -5.15 -6.87
C HIS A 185 6.27 -5.29 -5.36
N GLY A 186 5.16 -5.91 -4.94
CA GLY A 186 4.91 -6.14 -3.52
C GLY A 186 4.62 -4.85 -2.73
N THR A 187 3.97 -3.87 -3.34
CA THR A 187 3.63 -2.59 -2.70
C THR A 187 2.31 -2.65 -1.92
N ALA A 188 2.18 -1.74 -0.94
CA ALA A 188 0.96 -1.57 -0.16
C ALA A 188 -0.22 -1.18 -1.05
N THR A 189 -0.04 -0.18 -1.92
CA THR A 189 -1.11 0.38 -2.75
C THR A 189 -1.70 -0.65 -3.71
N ASP A 190 -0.85 -1.47 -4.34
CA ASP A 190 -1.32 -2.53 -5.23
C ASP A 190 -2.10 -3.60 -4.48
N TYR A 191 -1.64 -4.04 -3.30
CA TYR A 191 -2.41 -4.98 -2.48
C TYR A 191 -3.75 -4.41 -2.03
N ILE A 192 -3.74 -3.16 -1.58
CA ILE A 192 -4.95 -2.50 -1.06
C ILE A 192 -5.99 -2.34 -2.17
N TYR A 193 -5.55 -2.06 -3.40
CA TYR A 193 -6.44 -1.98 -4.55
C TYR A 193 -6.89 -3.37 -5.05
N ASP A 194 -5.95 -4.25 -5.40
CA ASP A 194 -6.26 -5.51 -6.09
C ASP A 194 -6.81 -6.58 -5.16
N VAL A 195 -6.37 -6.64 -3.91
CA VAL A 195 -6.73 -7.71 -2.97
C VAL A 195 -7.75 -7.23 -1.95
N ALA A 196 -7.50 -6.11 -1.29
CA ALA A 196 -8.43 -5.56 -0.30
C ALA A 196 -9.64 -4.85 -0.92
N LYS A 197 -9.63 -4.60 -2.24
CA LYS A 197 -10.72 -3.99 -3.00
C LYS A 197 -11.17 -2.63 -2.47
N VAL A 198 -10.22 -1.87 -1.92
CA VAL A 198 -10.49 -0.49 -1.50
C VAL A 198 -10.80 0.36 -2.74
N PRO A 199 -11.94 1.09 -2.78
CA PRO A 199 -12.39 1.82 -3.97
C PRO A 199 -11.38 2.82 -4.52
N MET A 200 -10.64 3.49 -3.62
CA MET A 200 -9.63 4.46 -3.98
C MET A 200 -8.36 4.22 -3.16
N ALA A 201 -7.28 3.84 -3.82
CA ALA A 201 -5.98 3.62 -3.21
C ALA A 201 -4.95 4.53 -3.88
N PHE A 202 -4.05 5.12 -3.10
CA PHE A 202 -3.07 6.06 -3.60
C PHE A 202 -1.71 5.91 -2.92
N THR A 203 -0.66 6.21 -3.69
CA THR A 203 0.69 6.46 -3.18
C THR A 203 0.99 7.94 -3.41
N PHE A 204 1.19 8.72 -2.36
CA PHE A 204 1.49 10.16 -2.48
C PHE A 204 2.94 10.43 -2.11
N GLU A 205 3.66 11.11 -3.00
CA GLU A 205 5.03 11.56 -2.82
C GLU A 205 5.01 13.06 -2.53
N ILE A 206 5.34 13.45 -1.30
CA ILE A 206 4.99 14.80 -0.80
C ILE A 206 6.12 15.82 -0.91
N TYR A 207 7.32 15.36 -1.19
CA TYR A 207 8.52 16.18 -1.29
C TYR A 207 9.62 15.40 -1.99
N GLY A 208 10.37 16.04 -2.87
CA GLY A 208 11.65 15.50 -3.34
C GLY A 208 12.58 16.62 -3.77
N ASN A 209 13.88 16.40 -3.61
CA ASN A 209 14.90 17.32 -4.11
C ASN A 209 15.76 16.64 -5.17
N GLU A 210 15.33 16.74 -6.43
CA GLU A 210 16.04 16.16 -7.58
C GLU A 210 17.45 16.75 -7.79
N SER A 211 17.74 17.92 -7.21
CA SER A 211 19.08 18.54 -7.26
C SER A 211 20.05 18.01 -6.20
N ALA A 212 19.56 17.20 -5.24
CA ALA A 212 20.41 16.61 -4.22
C ALA A 212 21.34 15.55 -4.83
N SER A 213 22.55 15.43 -4.28
CA SER A 213 23.42 14.30 -4.61
C SER A 213 22.79 13.01 -4.10
N SER A 214 22.99 11.89 -4.80
CA SER A 214 22.59 10.56 -4.33
C SER A 214 23.20 10.16 -2.98
N LYS A 215 24.24 10.86 -2.53
CA LYS A 215 24.86 10.69 -1.20
C LYS A 215 24.19 11.51 -0.10
N ASP A 216 23.37 12.49 -0.44
CA ASP A 216 22.66 13.37 0.51
C ASP A 216 21.19 12.95 0.61
N CYS A 217 20.98 11.76 1.19
CA CYS A 217 19.64 11.18 1.36
C CYS A 217 18.72 12.10 2.15
N PHE A 218 19.23 12.78 3.18
CA PHE A 218 18.39 13.65 3.99
C PHE A 218 17.76 14.75 3.13
N ARG A 219 18.56 15.48 2.35
CA ARG A 219 18.07 16.54 1.49
C ARG A 219 17.18 16.03 0.36
N MET A 220 17.43 14.82 -0.14
CA MET A 220 16.61 14.21 -1.20
C MET A 220 15.18 13.96 -0.73
N PHE A 221 15.02 13.48 0.51
CA PHE A 221 13.74 13.04 1.08
C PHE A 221 13.09 14.05 2.03
N ASN A 222 13.82 15.06 2.51
CA ASN A 222 13.35 15.98 3.54
C ASN A 222 13.76 17.43 3.26
N PRO A 223 12.86 18.40 3.53
CA PRO A 223 13.21 19.83 3.51
C PRO A 223 14.35 20.13 4.49
N THR A 224 15.38 20.85 4.02
CA THR A 224 16.52 21.27 4.85
C THR A 224 16.40 22.69 5.39
N ASP A 225 15.33 23.40 5.03
CA ASP A 225 15.05 24.77 5.46
C ASP A 225 13.62 24.92 5.97
N GLN A 226 13.44 25.84 6.94
CA GLN A 226 12.17 26.04 7.64
C GLN A 226 11.04 26.52 6.71
N HIS A 227 11.37 27.26 5.65
CA HIS A 227 10.37 27.78 4.73
C HIS A 227 9.78 26.66 3.88
N THR A 228 10.64 25.83 3.27
CA THR A 228 10.21 24.66 2.50
C THR A 228 9.48 23.65 3.38
N PHE A 229 9.98 23.40 4.59
CA PHE A 229 9.32 22.53 5.58
C PHE A 229 7.88 22.97 5.85
N LYS A 230 7.68 24.24 6.22
CA LYS A 230 6.35 24.80 6.48
C LYS A 230 5.46 24.78 5.24
N ARG A 231 6.00 25.07 4.05
CA ARG A 231 5.26 25.01 2.79
C ARG A 231 4.73 23.61 2.53
N VAL A 232 5.59 22.59 2.62
CA VAL A 232 5.20 21.18 2.42
C VAL A 232 4.10 20.80 3.40
N LEU A 233 4.28 21.07 4.69
CA LEU A 233 3.27 20.74 5.70
C LEU A 233 1.93 21.46 5.46
N ASN A 234 1.95 22.75 5.11
CA ASN A 234 0.73 23.52 4.87
C ASN A 234 -0.01 23.06 3.61
N ASP A 235 0.69 22.94 2.49
CA ASP A 235 0.11 22.53 1.20
C ASP A 235 -0.53 21.14 1.32
N TRP A 236 0.21 20.18 1.88
CA TRP A 236 -0.26 18.80 1.99
C TRP A 236 -1.34 18.62 3.05
N SER A 237 -1.26 19.32 4.19
CA SER A 237 -2.36 19.33 5.14
C SER A 237 -3.64 19.86 4.45
N ALA A 238 -3.56 20.98 3.72
CA ALA A 238 -4.72 21.51 2.99
C ALA A 238 -5.26 20.53 1.94
N ALA A 239 -4.38 19.78 1.27
CA ALA A 239 -4.77 18.72 0.34
C ALA A 239 -5.52 17.57 1.04
N PHE A 240 -5.02 17.05 2.17
CA PHE A 240 -5.71 16.00 2.93
C PHE A 240 -7.07 16.44 3.44
N PHE A 241 -7.20 17.68 3.94
CA PHE A 241 -8.50 18.22 4.33
C PHE A 241 -9.45 18.43 3.14
N THR A 242 -8.92 18.66 1.94
CA THR A 242 -9.72 18.67 0.71
C THR A 242 -10.20 17.27 0.35
N ILE A 243 -9.38 16.23 0.54
CA ILE A 243 -9.80 14.83 0.38
C ILE A 243 -10.97 14.54 1.33
N PHE A 244 -10.86 14.91 2.61
CA PHE A 244 -11.93 14.73 3.58
C PHE A 244 -13.24 15.36 3.11
N LYS A 245 -13.18 16.54 2.49
CA LYS A 245 -14.36 17.23 1.95
C LYS A 245 -14.95 16.59 0.69
N LEU A 246 -14.11 16.09 -0.21
CA LEU A 246 -14.54 15.61 -1.53
C LEU A 246 -15.04 14.16 -1.50
N VAL A 247 -14.44 13.31 -0.65
CA VAL A 247 -14.72 11.87 -0.62
C VAL A 247 -16.18 11.55 -0.28
N PRO A 248 -16.83 12.15 0.74
CA PRO A 248 -18.25 11.92 1.01
C PRO A 248 -19.16 12.24 -0.17
N ARG A 249 -18.82 13.27 -0.96
CA ARG A 249 -19.61 13.67 -2.14
C ARG A 249 -19.50 12.65 -3.27
N GLN A 250 -18.28 12.27 -3.61
CA GLN A 250 -18.01 11.30 -4.69
C GLN A 250 -18.54 9.89 -4.39
N LEU A 251 -18.60 9.52 -3.11
CA LEU A 251 -19.18 8.25 -2.65
C LEU A 251 -20.70 8.33 -2.51
N GLY A 252 -21.25 9.47 -2.07
CA GLY A 252 -22.70 9.70 -1.98
C GLY A 252 -23.39 9.67 -3.33
N GLU A 253 -22.78 10.27 -4.36
CA GLU A 253 -23.27 10.20 -5.75
C GLU A 253 -23.28 8.77 -6.31
N ALA A 254 -22.36 7.90 -5.85
CA ALA A 254 -22.33 6.50 -6.27
C ALA A 254 -23.53 5.68 -5.74
N ASN A 255 -24.08 6.08 -4.59
CA ASN A 255 -25.25 5.42 -4.00
C ASN A 255 -26.56 5.83 -4.71
N SER A 256 -26.68 7.06 -5.22
CA SER A 256 -27.86 7.46 -6.00
C SER A 256 -27.88 6.83 -7.40
N GLU A 257 -26.71 6.63 -8.03
CA GLU A 257 -26.61 5.87 -9.29
C GLU A 257 -26.94 4.39 -9.10
N ARG A 258 -26.54 3.78 -7.97
CA ARG A 258 -26.88 2.39 -7.61
C ARG A 258 -28.38 2.17 -7.37
N GLU A 259 -29.11 3.15 -6.87
CA GLU A 259 -30.58 3.04 -6.72
C GLU A 259 -31.32 2.99 -8.07
N SER A 260 -30.70 3.45 -9.18
CA SER A 260 -31.27 3.34 -10.53
C SER A 260 -30.90 2.04 -11.26
N ALA A 261 -29.86 1.33 -10.80
CA ALA A 261 -29.40 0.09 -11.39
C ALA A 261 -30.18 -1.08 -10.79
N LYS A 262 -31.25 -1.46 -11.49
CA LYS A 262 -32.13 -2.62 -11.26
C LYS A 262 -31.37 -3.80 -10.63
N TRP A 263 -31.77 -4.19 -9.41
CA TRP A 263 -31.27 -5.35 -8.69
C TRP A 263 -31.24 -6.60 -9.57
N VAL A 264 -30.04 -7.11 -9.85
CA VAL A 264 -29.85 -8.42 -10.48
C VAL A 264 -29.70 -9.44 -9.36
N SER A 265 -30.50 -10.50 -9.41
CA SER A 265 -30.49 -11.59 -8.43
C SER A 265 -29.12 -12.25 -8.37
N ILE A 266 -28.73 -12.68 -7.17
CA ILE A 266 -27.46 -13.36 -6.89
C ILE A 266 -27.29 -14.66 -7.71
N ASP A 267 -28.40 -15.22 -8.21
CA ASP A 267 -28.43 -16.41 -9.05
C ASP A 267 -27.81 -16.17 -10.44
N ASP A 268 -27.98 -14.98 -11.03
CA ASP A 268 -27.42 -14.66 -12.37
C ASP A 268 -25.89 -14.49 -12.32
N TYR A 269 -25.34 -14.12 -11.16
CA TYR A 269 -23.88 -13.98 -10.96
C TYR A 269 -23.18 -15.34 -10.84
N LEU A 270 -23.87 -16.33 -10.27
CA LEU A 270 -23.35 -17.69 -10.10
C LEU A 270 -23.35 -18.48 -11.43
N ASP A 271 -24.37 -18.28 -12.28
CA ASP A 271 -24.44 -18.96 -13.58
C ASP A 271 -23.38 -18.48 -14.57
N GLY A 272 -23.00 -17.20 -14.53
CA GLY A 272 -21.92 -16.64 -15.35
C GLY A 272 -20.52 -17.11 -14.94
N TYR A 273 -20.27 -17.28 -13.63
CA TYR A 273 -18.97 -17.71 -13.11
C TYR A 273 -18.71 -19.22 -13.33
N LEU A 274 -19.77 -20.03 -13.45
CA LEU A 274 -19.68 -21.48 -13.68
C LEU A 274 -19.55 -21.86 -15.18
N MET A 275 -19.75 -20.93 -16.11
CA MET A 275 -19.60 -21.14 -17.55
C MET A 275 -18.23 -20.65 -18.05
N GLY A 276 -17.14 -21.18 -17.50
CA GLY A 276 -15.83 -20.62 -17.83
C GLY A 276 -14.60 -21.49 -17.64
N ARG A 277 -14.71 -22.83 -17.55
CA ARG A 277 -13.55 -23.74 -17.70
C ARG A 277 -14.00 -25.19 -17.87
N ARG A 278 -14.13 -25.64 -19.13
CA ARG A 278 -14.17 -27.07 -19.48
C ARG A 278 -12.74 -27.58 -19.61
N ASN A 279 -12.39 -28.62 -18.85
CA ASN A 279 -11.16 -29.40 -19.09
C ASN A 279 -11.43 -30.51 -20.13
N ARG A 280 -10.37 -31.02 -20.79
CA ARG A 280 -10.37 -31.89 -21.99
C ARG A 280 -11.15 -33.22 -21.91
N TYR A 281 -11.80 -33.55 -20.79
CA TYR A 281 -12.57 -34.79 -20.61
C TYR A 281 -14.04 -34.59 -20.16
N GLY A 282 -14.58 -33.37 -20.23
CA GLY A 282 -16.04 -33.18 -20.31
C GLY A 282 -16.89 -33.54 -19.07
N LYS A 283 -16.30 -33.75 -17.88
CA LYS A 283 -17.06 -33.86 -16.62
C LYS A 283 -17.01 -32.55 -15.83
N LYS A 284 -18.19 -32.07 -15.41
CA LYS A 284 -18.35 -31.00 -14.42
C LYS A 284 -17.87 -31.52 -13.06
N MET A 285 -16.95 -30.81 -12.42
CA MET A 285 -16.61 -30.97 -11.00
C MET A 285 -16.81 -29.62 -10.33
N GLU A 286 -17.45 -29.63 -9.16
CA GLU A 286 -17.77 -28.42 -8.40
C GLU A 286 -16.48 -27.83 -7.78
N VAL A 287 -16.46 -26.51 -7.55
CA VAL A 287 -15.30 -25.75 -7.05
C VAL A 287 -14.76 -26.33 -5.73
N PHE A 288 -15.64 -26.93 -4.92
CA PHE A 288 -15.26 -27.64 -3.70
C PHE A 288 -14.37 -28.86 -3.96
N ASP A 289 -14.58 -29.60 -5.05
CA ASP A 289 -13.79 -30.79 -5.36
C ASP A 289 -12.37 -30.43 -5.83
N LEU A 290 -12.21 -29.32 -6.54
CA LEU A 290 -10.90 -28.79 -6.94
C LEU A 290 -10.08 -28.35 -5.72
N GLY A 291 -10.70 -27.61 -4.80
CA GLY A 291 -10.05 -27.22 -3.55
C GLY A 291 -9.65 -28.42 -2.69
N LEU A 292 -10.51 -29.45 -2.60
CA LEU A 292 -10.22 -30.67 -1.86
C LEU A 292 -9.12 -31.52 -2.52
N GLN A 293 -9.04 -31.50 -3.85
CA GLN A 293 -8.02 -32.22 -4.62
C GLN A 293 -6.63 -31.57 -4.50
N GLU A 294 -6.56 -30.23 -4.46
CA GLU A 294 -5.33 -29.50 -4.17
C GLU A 294 -4.88 -29.74 -2.73
N ILE A 295 -5.77 -29.66 -1.75
CA ILE A 295 -5.45 -29.96 -0.34
C ILE A 295 -4.92 -31.40 -0.18
N ARG A 296 -5.54 -32.38 -0.86
CA ARG A 296 -5.03 -33.78 -0.88
C ARG A 296 -3.66 -33.91 -1.52
N SER A 297 -3.35 -33.09 -2.52
CA SER A 297 -2.04 -33.09 -3.18
C SER A 297 -0.96 -32.49 -2.28
N TYR A 298 -1.25 -31.36 -1.62
CA TYR A 298 -0.37 -30.76 -0.61
C TYR A 298 -0.15 -31.70 0.58
N PHE A 299 -1.20 -32.38 1.04
CA PHE A 299 -1.08 -33.35 2.13
C PHE A 299 -0.21 -34.55 1.75
N ARG A 300 -0.31 -35.06 0.51
CA ARG A 300 0.57 -36.14 0.01
C ARG A 300 2.02 -35.70 -0.09
N LEU A 301 2.29 -34.49 -0.55
CA LEU A 301 3.64 -33.92 -0.62
C LEU A 301 4.24 -33.70 0.77
N PHE A 302 3.42 -33.25 1.73
CA PHE A 302 3.81 -33.12 3.13
C PHE A 302 4.14 -34.48 3.77
N MET A 303 3.32 -35.50 3.56
CA MET A 303 3.62 -36.84 4.07
C MET A 303 4.88 -37.44 3.44
N LEU A 304 5.11 -37.21 2.14
CA LEU A 304 6.32 -37.65 1.46
C LEU A 304 7.57 -36.95 2.04
N SER A 305 7.51 -35.65 2.32
CA SER A 305 8.63 -34.93 2.92
C SER A 305 8.92 -35.39 4.35
N CYS A 306 7.90 -35.69 5.15
CA CYS A 306 8.06 -36.28 6.49
C CYS A 306 8.74 -37.67 6.42
N VAL A 307 8.35 -38.53 5.47
CA VAL A 307 8.97 -39.86 5.30
C VAL A 307 10.43 -39.75 4.88
N ILE A 308 10.75 -38.84 3.94
CA ILE A 308 12.14 -38.60 3.51
C ILE A 308 12.99 -38.09 4.69
N LEU A 309 12.47 -37.17 5.51
CA LEU A 309 13.15 -36.68 6.70
C LEU A 309 13.41 -37.78 7.72
N LEU A 310 12.44 -38.69 7.92
CA LEU A 310 12.60 -39.88 8.77
C LEU A 310 13.70 -40.81 8.24
N PHE A 311 13.74 -41.09 6.94
CA PHE A 311 14.80 -41.90 6.33
C PHE A 311 16.19 -41.26 6.46
N MET A 312 16.29 -39.94 6.28
CA MET A 312 17.54 -39.20 6.48
C MET A 312 18.01 -39.26 7.94
N PHE A 313 17.08 -39.15 8.90
CA PHE A 313 17.37 -39.23 10.33
C PHE A 313 17.81 -40.65 10.74
N CYS A 314 17.10 -41.69 10.28
CA CYS A 314 17.47 -43.08 10.52
C CYS A 314 18.81 -43.46 9.89
N SER A 315 19.10 -42.96 8.68
CA SER A 315 20.38 -43.18 8.00
C SER A 315 21.55 -42.51 8.74
N ARG A 316 21.33 -41.32 9.33
CA ARG A 316 22.33 -40.65 10.20
C ARG A 316 22.60 -41.43 11.49
N ILE A 317 21.56 -41.99 12.12
CA ILE A 317 21.71 -42.81 13.34
C ILE A 317 22.39 -44.15 13.03
N SER A 318 22.12 -44.75 11.87
CA SER A 318 22.81 -45.99 11.46
C SER A 318 24.30 -45.76 11.21
N LYS A 319 24.68 -44.61 10.62
CA LYS A 319 26.09 -44.26 10.40
C LYS A 319 26.83 -43.93 11.71
N SER A 320 26.15 -43.36 12.71
CA SER A 320 26.78 -43.07 14.02
C SER A 320 26.99 -44.32 14.89
N LYS A 321 26.24 -45.41 14.67
CA LYS A 321 26.45 -46.69 15.36
C LYS A 321 27.59 -47.54 14.78
N LEU A 322 27.97 -47.35 13.51
CA LEU A 322 29.12 -48.04 12.89
C LEU A 322 30.47 -47.35 13.14
N GLN A 323 30.48 -46.20 13.81
CA GLN A 323 31.68 -45.38 14.08
C GLN A 323 32.03 -45.25 15.57
N ARG A 324 31.56 -46.16 16.42
CA ARG A 324 32.10 -46.32 17.78
C ARG A 324 33.00 -47.55 17.82
N PRO A 325 34.24 -47.43 18.35
CA PRO A 325 35.26 -48.48 18.29
C PRO A 325 34.88 -49.74 19.05
#